data_AF-A0A9D1C1S7-F1
#
_entry.id   AF-A0A9D1C1S7-F1
#
_cell.length_a   1.000
_cell.length_b   1.000
_cell.length_c   1.000
_cell.angle_alpha   90.00
_cell.angle_beta   90.00
_cell.angle_gamma   90.00
#
_symmetry.space_group_name_H-M   'P 1'
#
loop_
_entity.id
_entity.type
_entity.pdbx_description
1 polymer ?
#
loop_
_entity_poly.entity_id
_entity_poly.type
_entity_poly.pdbx_seq_one_letter_code
_entity_poly.pdbx_strand_id
1 'polypeptide(L)' 'MTDKYLVCVAKNRIQIWDMCNWNVVLEAKAFGTLFYDDGFIYLADRNIPRVAVFTIDDIIRDGQILN' A
#
# COMPACT_ATOMS: atom_id res chain seq x y z
N MET A 1 -1.68 -8.16 -5.52
CA MET A 1 -1.17 -9.33 -4.77
C MET A 1 0.04 -9.81 -5.53
N THR A 2 1.18 -9.95 -4.85
CA THR A 2 2.40 -10.50 -5.47
C THR A 2 2.67 -11.86 -4.86
N ASP A 3 3.64 -12.59 -5.40
CA ASP A 3 4.06 -13.89 -4.85
C ASP A 3 4.67 -13.79 -3.44
N LYS A 4 5.07 -12.58 -3.03
CA LYS A 4 5.71 -12.33 -1.73
C LYS A 4 4.81 -11.60 -0.74
N TYR A 5 4.00 -10.67 -1.23
CA TYR A 5 3.26 -9.74 -0.38
C TYR A 5 1.78 -9.65 -0.77
N LEU A 6 0.94 -9.66 0.25
CA LEU A 6 -0.44 -9.21 0.18
C LEU A 6 -0.52 -7.79 0.69
N VAL A 7 -1.08 -6.89 -0.12
CA VAL A 7 -1.26 -5.47 0.22
C VAL A 7 -2.74 -5.17 0.25
N CYS A 8 -3.22 -4.57 1.34
CA CYS A 8 -4.59 -4.11 1.46
C CYS A 8 -4.66 -2.68 1.98
N VAL A 9 -5.66 -1.94 1.51
CA VAL A 9 -6.00 -0.62 2.05
C VAL A 9 -7.44 -0.65 2.52
N ALA A 10 -7.63 -0.41 3.82
CA ALA A 10 -8.94 -0.35 4.45
C ALA A 10 -8.94 0.70 5.55
N LYS A 11 -10.03 1.47 5.68
CA LYS A 11 -10.22 2.45 6.76
C LYS A 11 -9.02 3.40 6.95
N ASN A 12 -8.48 3.95 5.87
CA ASN A 12 -7.32 4.86 5.85
C ASN A 12 -6.03 4.25 6.43
N ARG A 13 -5.89 2.94 6.35
CA ARG A 13 -4.66 2.22 6.68
C ARG A 13 -4.27 1.33 5.52
N ILE A 14 -2.97 1.24 5.28
CA ILE A 14 -2.38 0.21 4.44
C ILE A 14 -1.76 -0.85 5.35
N GLN A 15 -1.99 -2.12 5.01
CA GLN A 15 -1.30 -3.24 5.63
C GLN A 15 -0.60 -4.05 4.55
N ILE A 16 0.62 -4.46 4.85
CA ILE A 16 1.44 -5.33 4.01
C ILE A 16 1.71 -6.60 4.80
N TRP A 17 1.32 -7.73 4.24
CA TRP A 17 1.47 -9.06 4.82
C TRP A 17 2.47 -9.85 4.00
N ASP A 18 3.39 -10.54 4.67
CA ASP A 18 4.24 -11.55 4.05
C ASP A 18 3.42 -12.82 3.83
N MET A 19 3.35 -13.31 2.59
CA MET A 19 2.49 -14.47 2.27
C MET A 19 3.10 -15.81 2.67
N CYS A 20 4.41 -15.89 2.92
CA CYS A 20 5.06 -17.12 3.34
C CYS A 20 4.73 -17.46 4.79
N ASN A 21 4.59 -16.45 5.65
CA ASN A 21 4.39 -16.64 7.08
C ASN A 21 3.13 -15.96 7.64
N TRP A 22 2.38 -15.23 6.83
CA TRP A 22 1.17 -14.48 7.21
C TRP A 22 1.39 -13.47 8.33
N ASN A 23 2.60 -12.94 8.47
CA ASN A 23 2.88 -11.86 9.40
C ASN A 23 2.68 -10.49 8.75
N VAL A 24 2.22 -9.53 9.55
CA VAL A 24 2.19 -8.12 9.15
C VAL A 24 3.62 -7.60 9.11
N VAL A 25 4.05 -7.17 7.93
CA VAL A 25 5.35 -6.52 7.68
C VAL A 25 5.26 -5.04 7.98
N LEU A 26 4.14 -4.41 7.61
CA LEU A 26 3.89 -3.00 7.82
C LEU A 26 2.41 -2.76 8.06
N GLU A 27 2.12 -1.87 9.01
CA GLU A 27 0.84 -1.18 9.11
C GLU A 27 1.09 0.33 9.19
N ALA A 28 0.53 1.08 8.25
CA ALA A 28 0.75 2.51 8.13
C ALA A 28 -0.53 3.25 7.78
N LYS A 29 -0.54 4.58 8.00
CA LYS A 29 -1.60 5.43 7.47
C LYS A 29 -1.50 5.49 5.94
N ALA A 30 -2.65 5.42 5.29
CA ALA A 30 -2.79 5.61 3.85
C ALA A 30 -4.10 6.33 3.54
N PHE A 31 -4.24 6.77 2.30
CA PHE A 31 -5.46 7.42 1.82
C PHE A 31 -5.98 6.71 0.57
N GLY A 32 -7.23 7.00 0.24
CA GLY A 32 -7.78 6.67 -1.07
C GLY A 32 -8.10 5.20 -1.29
N THR A 33 -8.30 4.88 -2.57
CA THR A 33 -8.53 3.51 -3.06
C THR A 33 -7.24 2.95 -3.66
N LEU A 34 -6.92 1.70 -3.33
CA LEU A 34 -5.75 1.00 -3.85
C LEU A 34 -6.04 0.30 -5.17
N PHE A 35 -5.13 0.47 -6.12
CA PHE A 35 -5.00 -0.33 -7.32
C PHE A 35 -3.58 -0.87 -7.41
N TYR A 36 -3.40 -2.04 -8.02
CA TYR A 36 -2.10 -2.65 -8.22
C TYR A 36 -1.95 -3.03 -9.69
N ASP A 37 -0.87 -2.60 -10.31
CA ASP A 37 -0.53 -2.93 -11.70
C ASP A 37 0.99 -2.96 -11.88
N ASP A 38 1.49 -3.99 -12.55
CA ASP A 38 2.91 -4.20 -12.92
C ASP A 38 3.95 -3.81 -11.84
N GLY A 39 3.76 -4.26 -10.58
CA GLY A 39 4.69 -3.96 -9.49
C GLY A 39 4.43 -2.64 -8.75
N PHE A 40 3.53 -1.80 -9.26
CA PHE A 40 3.19 -0.50 -8.69
C PHE A 40 1.87 -0.51 -7.93
N ILE A 41 1.83 0.27 -6.84
CA ILE A 41 0.65 0.57 -6.06
C ILE A 41 0.21 1.99 -6.38
N TYR A 42 -1.03 2.13 -6.81
CA TYR A 42 -1.69 3.41 -7.04
C TYR A 42 -2.69 3.67 -5.92
N LEU A 43 -2.57 4.83 -5.27
CA LEU A 43 -3.50 5.30 -4.26
C LEU A 43 -4.22 6.53 -4.80
N ALA A 44 -5.49 6.35 -5.16
CA ALA A 44 -6.34 7.40 -5.68
C ALA A 44 -7.15 8.04 -4.55
N ASP A 45 -6.88 9.31 -4.25
CA ASP A 45 -7.69 10.10 -3.33
C ASP A 45 -8.98 10.55 -4.05
N ARG A 46 -10.13 10.36 -3.41
CA ARG A 46 -11.43 10.74 -3.96
C ARG A 46 -11.83 12.17 -3.59
N ASN A 47 -11.22 12.73 -2.55
CA ASN A 47 -11.52 14.08 -2.05
C ASN A 47 -10.62 15.13 -2.71
N ILE A 48 -9.42 14.71 -3.10
CA ILE A 48 -8.42 15.54 -3.77
C ILE A 48 -8.10 14.83 -5.08
N PRO A 49 -8.22 15.46 -6.27
CA PRO A 49 -7.98 14.80 -7.56
C PRO A 49 -6.49 14.51 -7.74
N ARG A 50 -6.01 13.47 -7.05
CA ARG A 50 -4.61 13.09 -6.91
C ARG A 50 -4.48 11.58 -6.90
N VAL A 51 -3.48 11.10 -7.60
CA VAL A 51 -3.00 9.71 -7.51
C VAL A 51 -1.56 9.75 -7.05
N ALA A 52 -1.23 8.95 -6.04
CA ALA A 52 0.15 8.68 -5.66
C ALA A 52 0.55 7.27 -6.08
N VAL A 53 1.81 7.11 -6.50
CA VAL A 53 2.33 5.87 -7.07
C VAL A 53 3.56 5.46 -6.27
N PHE A 54 3.60 4.20 -5.84
CA PHE A 54 4.67 3.66 -5.01
C PHE A 54 5.01 2.23 -5.43
N THR A 55 6.22 1.78 -5.10
CA THR A 55 6.48 0.35 -5.00
C THR A 55 6.18 -0.15 -3.59
N ILE A 56 6.04 -1.47 -3.42
CA ILE A 56 5.90 -2.09 -2.09
C ILE A 56 7.13 -1.78 -1.22
N ASP A 57 8.32 -1.86 -1.81
CA ASP A 57 9.57 -1.63 -1.10
C ASP A 57 9.71 -0.18 -0.62
N ASP A 58 9.26 0.79 -1.41
CA ASP A 58 9.21 2.20 -0.98
C ASP A 58 8.34 2.36 0.27
N ILE A 59 7.15 1.74 0.26
CA ILE A 59 6.21 1.84 1.39
C ILE A 59 6.79 1.17 2.65
N ILE A 60 7.45 0.03 2.52
CA ILE A 60 8.11 -0.66 3.65
C ILE A 60 9.25 0.18 4.20
N ARG A 61 10.07 0.80 3.34
CA ARG A 61 11.23 1.61 3.74
C ARG A 61 10.80 2.89 4.45
N ASP A 62 9.83 3.60 3.90
CA ASP A 62 9.47 4.94 4.36
C ASP A 62 8.43 4.88 5.50
N GLY A 63 7.75 3.74 5.65
CA GLY A 63 6.86 3.41 6.77
C GLY A 63 5.58 4.24 6.86
N GLN A 64 5.43 5.24 5.99
CA GLN A 64 4.28 6.14 5.94
C GLN A 64 4.03 6.56 4.50
N ILE A 65 2.74 6.58 4.13
CA ILE A 65 2.31 7.16 2.86
C ILE A 65 1.75 8.55 3.19
N LEU A 66 2.66 9.49 3.45
CA LEU A 66 2.31 10.89 3.68
C LEU A 66 2.70 11.74 2.49
N ASN A 67 1.71 12.45 1.95
CA ASN A 67 1.87 13.70 1.23
C ASN A 67 0.75 14.63 1.69
#